data_AF-A0A560KAA0-F1
#
_entry.id   AF-A0A560KAA0-F1
#
_cell.length_a   1.000
_cell.length_b   1.000
_cell.length_c   1.000
_cell.angle_alpha   90.00
_cell.angle_beta   90.00
_cell.angle_gamma   90.00
#
_symmetry.space_group_name_H-M   'P 1'
#
loop_
_entity.id
_entity.type
_entity.pdbx_description
1 polymer ?
#
loop_
_entity_poly.entity_id
_entity_poly.type
_entity_poly.pdbx_seq_one_letter_code
_entity_poly.pdbx_strand_id
1 'polypeptide(L)'
;MTVDVTKGGAVGGAAARGIVNELASVAAFARLAPDLLSSLAAACHIQDLGAGDLAVRQGTRLTDIHILLSGAVMLVAGNAEVGQRRGPETTFLLPEALTGAAAPVTLRAVDGVRLLVLPLAALRARLGEGADLALSLMAGQAAREQVLVETVAALQDLSLPQRLAAHLLKEHNDRRAGGRLDLDMGALAAALAATPEDVAWTFTDLRRHGVALEGTTAVLKDFDALRALATPGPLRRRQAEEWPVAMWDVDAPIS
;
A
#
# COMPACT_ATOMS: atom_id res chain seq x y z
N MET A 1 -15.87 -1.40 30.10
CA MET A 1 -16.79 -2.42 29.57
C MET A 1 -15.97 -3.35 28.71
N THR A 2 -15.44 -4.39 29.32
CA THR A 2 -14.53 -5.39 28.74
C THR A 2 -15.36 -6.44 28.02
N VAL A 3 -15.23 -6.53 26.70
CA VAL A 3 -15.84 -7.62 25.93
C VAL A 3 -14.77 -8.67 25.70
N ASP A 4 -14.82 -9.72 26.52
CA ASP A 4 -14.19 -11.00 26.25
C ASP A 4 -14.80 -11.60 24.97
N VAL A 5 -13.96 -11.90 23.99
CA VAL A 5 -14.34 -12.67 22.80
C VAL A 5 -13.43 -13.90 22.72
N THR A 6 -13.76 -14.92 23.51
CA THR A 6 -13.29 -16.28 23.29
C THR A 6 -14.49 -17.16 22.97
N LYS A 7 -14.76 -17.36 21.67
CA LYS A 7 -15.54 -18.51 21.19
C LYS A 7 -15.17 -18.86 19.74
N GLY A 8 -13.98 -19.43 19.56
CA GLY A 8 -13.61 -20.11 18.31
C GLY A 8 -14.29 -21.48 18.25
N GLY A 9 -15.31 -21.61 17.40
CA GLY A 9 -15.90 -22.90 17.06
C GLY A 9 -15.04 -23.67 16.06
N ALA A 10 -14.98 -24.99 16.18
CA ALA A 10 -14.20 -25.87 15.31
C ALA A 10 -14.59 -25.69 13.83
N VAL A 11 -13.59 -25.39 13.00
CA VAL A 11 -13.74 -25.14 11.56
C VAL A 11 -13.97 -26.48 10.83
N GLY A 12 -15.12 -26.64 10.15
CA GLY A 12 -15.43 -27.82 9.33
C GLY A 12 -14.50 -27.95 8.11
N GLY A 13 -14.26 -29.18 7.63
CA GLY A 13 -13.23 -29.48 6.61
C GLY A 13 -13.30 -28.70 5.29
N ALA A 14 -14.48 -28.23 4.87
CA ALA A 14 -14.62 -27.36 3.69
C ALA A 14 -14.16 -25.92 3.97
N ALA A 15 -14.43 -25.40 5.16
CA ALA A 15 -13.97 -24.08 5.58
C ALA A 15 -12.44 -24.07 5.80
N ALA A 16 -11.87 -25.17 6.31
CA ALA A 16 -10.43 -25.34 6.42
C ALA A 16 -9.74 -25.32 5.05
N ARG A 17 -10.31 -26.01 4.04
CA ARG A 17 -9.79 -25.98 2.66
C ARG A 17 -9.88 -24.58 2.03
N GLY A 18 -10.92 -23.82 2.37
CA GLY A 18 -11.04 -22.40 1.98
C GLY A 18 -9.91 -21.56 2.57
N ILE A 19 -9.64 -21.68 3.87
CA ILE A 19 -8.58 -20.92 4.55
C ILE A 19 -7.19 -21.24 4.00
N VAL A 20 -6.91 -22.49 3.66
CA VAL A 20 -5.62 -22.85 3.03
C VAL A 20 -5.39 -22.05 1.75
N ASN A 21 -6.43 -21.91 0.91
CA ASN A 21 -6.33 -21.13 -0.32
C ASN A 21 -6.13 -19.64 -0.05
N GLU A 22 -6.82 -19.07 0.94
CA GLU A 22 -6.65 -17.66 1.36
C GLU A 22 -5.23 -17.41 1.89
N LEU A 23 -4.66 -18.33 2.67
CA LEU A 23 -3.26 -18.22 3.10
C LEU A 23 -2.30 -18.32 1.92
N ALA A 24 -2.51 -19.29 1.03
CA ALA A 24 -1.64 -19.51 -0.11
C ALA A 24 -1.61 -18.34 -1.10
N SER A 25 -2.64 -17.50 -1.14
CA SER A 25 -2.68 -16.32 -2.02
C SER A 25 -1.85 -15.16 -1.45
N VAL A 26 -1.64 -15.10 -0.14
CA VAL A 26 -0.84 -14.07 0.51
C VAL A 26 0.66 -14.32 0.28
N ALA A 27 1.36 -13.33 -0.29
CA ALA A 27 2.78 -13.44 -0.64
C ALA A 27 3.70 -13.93 0.50
N ALA A 28 3.38 -13.60 1.75
CA ALA A 28 4.15 -14.04 2.93
C ALA A 28 4.06 -15.56 3.19
N PHE A 29 3.02 -16.24 2.69
CA PHE A 29 2.75 -17.66 2.90
C PHE A 29 2.72 -18.48 1.59
N ALA A 30 2.72 -17.83 0.43
CA ALA A 30 2.56 -18.46 -0.89
C ALA A 30 3.61 -19.53 -1.23
N ARG A 31 4.78 -19.51 -0.58
CA ARG A 31 5.89 -20.46 -0.82
C ARG A 31 5.98 -21.58 0.21
N LEU A 32 5.03 -21.66 1.14
CA LEU A 32 5.05 -22.68 2.18
C LEU A 32 4.58 -24.03 1.65
N ALA A 33 5.14 -25.11 2.19
CA ALA A 33 4.70 -26.46 1.87
C ALA A 33 3.21 -26.65 2.25
N PRO A 34 2.45 -27.45 1.48
CA PRO A 34 1.01 -27.66 1.71
C PRO A 34 0.65 -28.09 3.13
N ASP A 35 1.50 -28.92 3.76
CA ASP A 35 1.28 -29.41 5.12
C ASP A 35 1.40 -28.28 6.16
N LEU A 36 2.38 -27.39 5.97
CA LEU A 36 2.58 -26.22 6.83
C LEU A 36 1.43 -25.21 6.65
N LEU A 37 0.99 -24.97 5.42
CA LEU A 37 -0.19 -24.15 5.15
C LEU A 37 -1.44 -24.71 5.82
N SER A 38 -1.66 -26.02 5.70
CA SER A 38 -2.78 -26.72 6.33
C SER A 38 -2.73 -26.63 7.86
N SER A 39 -1.54 -26.74 8.44
CA SER A 39 -1.34 -26.61 9.89
C SER A 39 -1.65 -25.18 10.38
N LEU A 40 -1.18 -24.15 9.67
CA LEU A 40 -1.49 -22.75 9.99
C LEU A 40 -2.99 -22.47 9.80
N ALA A 41 -3.56 -22.94 8.69
CA ALA A 41 -4.98 -22.77 8.37
C ALA A 41 -5.90 -23.36 9.46
N ALA A 42 -5.52 -24.48 10.07
CA ALA A 42 -6.28 -25.11 11.15
C ALA A 42 -6.36 -24.24 12.42
N ALA A 43 -5.41 -23.32 12.63
CA ALA A 43 -5.42 -22.37 13.73
C ALA A 43 -6.13 -21.05 13.40
N CYS A 44 -6.35 -20.76 12.11
CA CYS A 44 -6.97 -19.52 11.68
C CYS A 44 -8.51 -19.57 11.80
N HIS A 45 -9.11 -18.40 11.87
CA HIS A 45 -10.55 -18.23 11.71
C HIS A 45 -10.86 -16.94 10.93
N ILE A 46 -12.09 -16.84 10.45
CA ILE A 46 -12.59 -15.65 9.76
C ILE A 46 -13.27 -14.75 10.77
N GLN A 47 -12.97 -13.45 10.68
CA GLN A 47 -13.65 -12.39 11.42
C GLN A 47 -14.28 -11.41 10.42
N ASP A 48 -15.60 -11.26 10.48
CA ASP A 48 -16.34 -10.26 9.72
C ASP A 48 -16.55 -9.01 10.59
N LEU A 49 -16.35 -7.84 10.00
CA LEU A 49 -16.47 -6.53 10.65
C LEU A 49 -17.42 -5.64 9.85
N GLY A 50 -18.24 -4.86 10.56
CA GLY A 50 -19.07 -3.81 9.98
C GLY A 50 -18.31 -2.50 9.82
N ALA A 51 -18.88 -1.57 9.05
CA ALA A 51 -18.30 -0.24 8.90
C ALA A 51 -18.18 0.47 10.26
N GLY A 52 -16.99 0.98 10.57
CA GLY A 52 -16.67 1.63 11.84
C GLY A 52 -16.10 0.70 12.92
N ASP A 53 -16.22 -0.62 12.77
CA ASP A 53 -15.65 -1.58 13.73
C ASP A 53 -14.12 -1.54 13.72
N LEU A 54 -13.52 -1.84 14.87
CA LEU A 54 -12.07 -1.83 15.04
C LEU A 54 -11.53 -3.25 15.05
N ALA A 55 -10.59 -3.54 14.13
CA ALA A 55 -9.82 -4.78 14.17
C ALA A 55 -8.70 -4.69 15.23
N VAL A 56 -8.02 -3.55 15.30
CA VAL A 56 -6.90 -3.29 16.21
C VAL A 56 -6.96 -1.86 16.70
N ARG A 57 -6.59 -1.62 17.96
CA ARG A 57 -6.40 -0.29 18.53
C ARG A 57 -4.92 0.05 18.61
N GLN A 58 -4.58 1.31 18.32
CA GLN A 58 -3.24 1.84 18.56
C GLN A 58 -2.82 1.62 20.02
N GLY A 59 -1.56 1.25 20.24
CA GLY A 59 -1.00 0.95 21.56
C GLY A 59 -1.25 -0.49 22.04
N THR A 60 -2.13 -1.25 21.37
CA THR A 60 -2.40 -2.65 21.73
C THR A 60 -1.24 -3.55 21.36
N ARG A 61 -0.82 -4.41 22.29
CA ARG A 61 0.06 -5.54 21.99
C ARG A 61 -0.75 -6.63 21.28
N LEU A 62 -0.27 -7.06 20.13
CA LEU A 62 -0.98 -8.01 19.29
C LEU A 62 -0.85 -9.43 19.84
N THR A 63 -1.95 -10.16 19.83
CA THR A 63 -2.03 -11.61 20.08
C THR A 63 -2.22 -12.42 18.81
N ASP A 64 -2.58 -11.74 17.71
CA ASP A 64 -2.97 -12.33 16.44
C ASP A 64 -2.54 -11.42 15.29
N ILE A 65 -2.37 -12.00 14.11
CA ILE A 65 -2.13 -11.29 12.86
C ILE A 65 -3.41 -11.31 12.04
N HIS A 66 -3.69 -10.18 11.37
CA HIS A 66 -4.88 -10.01 10.55
C HIS A 66 -4.48 -9.89 9.09
N ILE A 67 -5.19 -10.61 8.23
CA ILE A 67 -5.02 -10.58 6.77
C ILE A 67 -6.35 -10.13 6.16
N LEU A 68 -6.33 -9.06 5.38
CA LEU A 68 -7.51 -8.55 4.69
C LEU A 68 -7.90 -9.45 3.52
N LEU A 69 -9.07 -10.09 3.58
CA LEU A 69 -9.61 -10.90 2.48
C LEU A 69 -10.50 -10.06 1.56
N SER A 70 -11.32 -9.18 2.14
CA SER A 70 -12.18 -8.27 1.37
C SER A 70 -12.56 -7.02 2.16
N GLY A 71 -13.01 -5.99 1.45
CA GLY A 71 -13.35 -4.69 2.02
C GLY A 71 -12.15 -3.74 2.13
N ALA A 72 -12.33 -2.68 2.90
CA ALA A 72 -11.31 -1.67 3.14
C ALA A 72 -11.16 -1.32 4.62
N VAL A 73 -9.90 -1.17 5.04
CA VAL A 73 -9.50 -0.81 6.39
C VAL A 73 -8.77 0.53 6.35
N MET A 74 -9.17 1.46 7.21
CA MET A 74 -8.52 2.73 7.48
C MET A 74 -7.46 2.54 8.58
N LEU A 75 -6.30 3.15 8.38
CA LEU A 75 -5.22 3.24 9.34
C LEU A 75 -5.27 4.63 9.98
N VAL A 76 -5.41 4.68 11.30
CA VAL A 76 -5.53 5.93 12.06
C VAL A 76 -4.43 6.01 13.11
N ALA A 77 -3.59 7.04 13.05
CA ALA A 77 -2.57 7.33 14.05
C ALA A 77 -3.03 8.53 14.89
N GLY A 78 -3.31 8.31 16.18
CA GLY A 78 -3.98 9.30 17.02
C GLY A 78 -5.34 9.68 16.44
N ASN A 79 -5.46 10.92 15.97
CA ASN A 79 -6.67 11.44 15.32
C ASN A 79 -6.51 11.61 13.80
N ALA A 80 -5.36 11.28 13.23
CA ALA A 80 -5.07 11.46 11.81
C ALA A 80 -5.27 10.15 11.04
N GLU A 81 -5.99 10.22 9.93
CA GLU A 81 -6.06 9.13 8.96
C GLU A 81 -4.76 9.13 8.13
N VAL A 82 -3.95 8.08 8.30
CA VAL A 82 -2.61 7.98 7.69
C VAL A 82 -2.58 7.07 6.48
N GLY A 83 -3.69 6.39 6.19
CA GLY A 83 -3.84 5.62 4.96
C GLY A 83 -5.02 4.68 4.99
N GLN A 84 -5.31 4.10 3.83
CA GLN A 84 -6.33 3.08 3.66
C GLN A 84 -5.71 1.89 2.93
N ARG A 85 -6.20 0.69 3.23
CA ARG A 85 -5.85 -0.54 2.51
C ARG A 85 -7.13 -1.22 2.06
N ARG A 86 -7.16 -1.64 0.80
CA ARG A 86 -8.25 -2.42 0.20
C ARG A 86 -7.67 -3.75 -0.27
N GLY A 87 -8.34 -4.84 0.09
CA GLY A 87 -7.91 -6.20 -0.23
C GLY A 87 -8.40 -6.67 -1.61
N PRO A 88 -8.13 -7.93 -1.96
CA PRO A 88 -7.56 -8.98 -1.09
C PRO A 88 -6.06 -8.80 -0.82
N GLU A 89 -5.57 -9.40 0.27
CA GLU A 89 -4.15 -9.66 0.59
C GLU A 89 -3.32 -8.50 1.18
N THR A 90 -3.78 -7.95 2.31
CA THR A 90 -2.93 -7.12 3.17
C THR A 90 -2.73 -7.78 4.53
N THR A 91 -1.51 -8.23 4.84
CA THR A 91 -1.15 -8.60 6.22
C THR A 91 -0.86 -7.36 7.03
N PHE A 92 -1.64 -7.11 8.08
CA PHE A 92 -1.47 -5.97 8.96
C PHE A 92 -0.55 -6.28 10.14
N LEU A 93 0.34 -5.33 10.43
CA LEU A 93 1.13 -5.23 11.66
C LEU A 93 1.93 -6.50 12.02
N LEU A 94 2.32 -7.29 11.01
CA LEU A 94 3.11 -8.51 11.21
C LEU A 94 4.46 -8.25 11.92
N PRO A 95 5.24 -7.20 11.58
CA PRO A 95 6.50 -6.92 12.29
C PRO A 95 6.28 -6.66 13.78
N GLU A 96 5.27 -5.87 14.13
CA GLU A 96 4.92 -5.56 15.52
C GLU A 96 4.44 -6.80 16.27
N ALA A 97 3.64 -7.63 15.60
CA ALA A 97 3.14 -8.89 16.15
C ALA A 97 4.30 -9.86 16.47
N LEU A 98 5.30 -9.96 15.59
CA LEU A 98 6.48 -10.81 15.79
C LEU A 98 7.41 -10.27 16.88
N THR A 99 7.69 -8.97 16.87
CA THR A 99 8.62 -8.31 17.81
C THR A 99 8.01 -8.02 19.19
N GLY A 100 6.68 -8.10 19.33
CA GLY A 100 5.97 -7.75 20.55
C GLY A 100 5.82 -6.25 20.76
N ALA A 101 6.09 -5.45 19.74
CA ALA A 101 5.83 -4.01 19.76
C ALA A 101 4.32 -3.72 19.83
N ALA A 102 3.98 -2.54 20.34
CA ALA A 102 2.61 -2.07 20.35
C ALA A 102 2.18 -1.61 18.94
N ALA A 103 0.91 -1.81 18.59
CA ALA A 103 0.36 -1.37 17.32
C ALA A 103 0.55 0.16 17.13
N PRO A 104 1.20 0.62 16.04
CA PRO A 104 1.47 2.05 15.82
C PRO A 104 0.22 2.80 15.36
N VAL A 105 -0.80 2.08 14.88
CA VAL A 105 -2.05 2.63 14.35
C VAL A 105 -3.27 1.82 14.81
N THR A 106 -4.42 2.46 14.77
CA THR A 106 -5.73 1.81 14.86
C THR A 106 -6.15 1.33 13.46
N LEU A 107 -6.69 0.13 13.37
CA LEU A 107 -7.25 -0.45 12.16
C LEU A 107 -8.79 -0.42 12.27
N ARG A 108 -9.44 0.38 11.43
CA ARG A 108 -10.90 0.58 11.43
C ARG A 108 -11.49 0.15 10.10
N ALA A 109 -12.52 -0.70 10.12
CA ALA A 109 -13.25 -1.07 8.91
C ALA A 109 -13.99 0.15 8.32
N VAL A 110 -13.89 0.34 7.01
CA VAL A 110 -14.54 1.43 6.28
C VAL A 110 -15.88 0.98 5.68
N ASP A 111 -15.90 -0.25 5.16
CA ASP A 111 -17.07 -0.95 4.64
C ASP A 111 -17.17 -2.34 5.30
N GLY A 112 -17.98 -3.25 4.76
CA GLY A 112 -18.00 -4.64 5.21
C GLY A 112 -16.65 -5.30 4.95
N VAL A 113 -15.94 -5.65 6.02
CA VAL A 113 -14.57 -6.17 5.97
C VAL A 113 -14.53 -7.62 6.44
N ARG A 114 -13.78 -8.45 5.72
CA ARG A 114 -13.52 -9.83 6.09
C ARG A 114 -12.03 -10.03 6.33
N LEU A 115 -11.68 -10.46 7.53
CA LEU A 115 -10.31 -10.72 7.95
C LEU A 115 -10.09 -12.21 8.18
N LEU A 116 -8.94 -12.72 7.74
CA LEU A 116 -8.39 -13.95 8.27
C LEU A 116 -7.52 -13.61 9.48
N VAL A 117 -7.80 -14.25 10.61
CA VAL A 117 -7.11 -14.04 11.88
C VAL A 117 -6.25 -15.26 12.17
N LEU A 118 -4.94 -15.06 12.29
CA LEU A 118 -3.95 -16.08 12.61
C LEU A 118 -3.36 -15.82 14.01
N PRO A 119 -3.60 -16.70 14.99
CA PRO A 119 -3.01 -16.56 16.31
C PRO A 119 -1.49 -16.58 16.30
N LEU A 120 -0.87 -15.61 17.01
CA LEU A 120 0.59 -15.54 17.11
C LEU A 120 1.19 -16.75 17.79
N ALA A 121 0.50 -17.35 18.74
CA ALA A 121 0.96 -18.58 19.39
C ALA A 121 1.13 -19.72 18.38
N ALA A 122 0.18 -19.87 17.45
CA ALA A 122 0.24 -20.87 16.39
C ALA A 122 1.37 -20.55 15.39
N LEU A 123 1.52 -19.29 14.99
CA LEU A 123 2.61 -18.87 14.11
C LEU A 123 3.99 -19.11 14.76
N ARG A 124 4.15 -18.75 16.04
CA ARG A 124 5.41 -18.93 16.79
C ARG A 124 5.76 -20.40 16.97
N ALA A 125 4.78 -21.25 17.24
CA ALA A 125 5.01 -22.69 17.32
C ALA A 125 5.63 -23.22 16.01
N ARG A 126 5.11 -22.79 14.86
CA ARG A 126 5.65 -23.19 13.54
C ARG A 126 6.99 -22.56 13.21
N LEU A 127 7.23 -21.31 13.62
CA LEU A 127 8.53 -20.65 13.46
C LEU A 127 9.65 -21.38 14.23
N GLY A 128 9.32 -22.10 15.31
CA GLY A 128 10.28 -22.90 16.07
C GLY A 128 10.67 -24.23 15.42
N GLU A 129 9.96 -24.68 14.38
CA GLU A 129 10.16 -25.99 13.76
C GLU A 129 11.10 -25.96 12.54
N GLY A 130 11.34 -24.79 11.95
CA GLY A 130 12.21 -24.66 10.78
C GLY A 130 12.30 -23.23 10.23
N ALA A 131 13.29 -22.99 9.36
CA ALA A 131 13.59 -21.66 8.83
C ALA A 131 12.67 -21.22 7.68
N ASP A 132 12.00 -22.16 7.00
CA ASP A 132 11.23 -21.88 5.78
C ASP A 132 10.12 -20.85 6.00
N LEU A 133 9.39 -20.97 7.12
CA LEU A 133 8.35 -20.02 7.49
C LEU A 133 8.94 -18.62 7.72
N ALA A 134 10.01 -18.53 8.49
CA ALA A 134 10.67 -17.26 8.78
C ALA A 134 11.16 -16.58 7.50
N LEU A 135 11.83 -17.34 6.61
CA LEU A 135 12.31 -16.86 5.32
C LEU A 135 11.17 -16.40 4.41
N SER A 136 10.06 -17.14 4.36
CA SER A 136 8.88 -16.75 3.57
C SER A 136 8.25 -15.46 4.08
N LEU A 137 8.08 -15.32 5.40
CA LEU A 137 7.55 -14.10 6.02
C LEU A 137 8.46 -12.90 5.75
N MET A 138 9.79 -13.06 5.93
CA MET A 138 10.78 -12.01 5.67
C MET A 138 10.75 -11.60 4.20
N ALA A 139 10.71 -12.55 3.27
CA ALA A 139 10.65 -12.23 1.85
C ALA A 139 9.36 -11.50 1.46
N GLY A 140 8.22 -11.86 2.07
CA GLY A 140 6.96 -11.14 1.90
C GLY A 140 6.93 -9.73 2.53
N GLN A 141 7.73 -9.48 3.57
CA GLN A 141 7.94 -8.14 4.11
C GLN A 141 8.85 -7.31 3.22
N ALA A 142 10.01 -7.83 2.85
CA ALA A 142 10.97 -7.15 1.99
C ALA A 142 10.35 -6.74 0.65
N ALA A 143 9.51 -7.59 0.05
CA ALA A 143 8.79 -7.24 -1.18
C ALA A 143 7.85 -6.04 -0.99
N ARG A 144 7.16 -5.95 0.15
CA ARG A 144 6.26 -4.81 0.44
C ARG A 144 7.03 -3.52 0.73
N GLU A 145 8.16 -3.61 1.43
CA GLU A 145 9.05 -2.49 1.67
C GLU A 145 9.65 -1.97 0.37
N GLN A 146 10.08 -2.86 -0.53
CA GLN A 146 10.56 -2.49 -1.86
C GLN A 146 9.50 -1.71 -2.65
N VAL A 147 8.25 -2.20 -2.69
CA VAL A 147 7.14 -1.49 -3.34
C VAL A 147 6.87 -0.12 -2.70
N LEU A 148 6.98 -0.01 -1.37
CA LEU A 148 6.83 1.27 -0.68
C LEU A 148 7.94 2.26 -1.06
N VAL A 149 9.20 1.82 -1.05
CA VAL A 149 10.34 2.65 -1.47
C VAL A 149 10.20 3.06 -2.93
N GLU A 150 9.83 2.12 -3.81
CA GLU A 150 9.51 2.40 -5.22
C GLU A 150 8.40 3.44 -5.35
N THR A 151 7.35 3.34 -4.55
CA THR A 151 6.25 4.31 -4.57
C THR A 151 6.69 5.68 -4.06
N VAL A 152 7.46 5.75 -2.97
CA VAL A 152 7.93 7.02 -2.41
C VAL A 152 8.92 7.71 -3.34
N ALA A 153 9.89 6.97 -3.86
CA ALA A 153 10.86 7.52 -4.80
C ALA A 153 10.21 7.88 -6.14
N ALA A 154 9.23 7.11 -6.62
CA ALA A 154 8.38 7.52 -7.74
C ALA A 154 7.70 8.88 -7.49
N LEU A 155 7.22 9.15 -6.27
CA LEU A 155 6.62 10.44 -5.92
C LEU A 155 7.63 11.58 -5.86
N GLN A 156 8.89 11.28 -5.51
CA GLN A 156 9.97 12.26 -5.42
C GLN A 156 10.70 12.53 -6.75
N ASP A 157 10.61 11.61 -7.70
CA ASP A 157 11.41 11.61 -8.93
C ASP A 157 10.58 11.82 -10.22
N LEU A 158 9.30 12.20 -10.11
CA LEU A 158 8.56 12.64 -11.29
C LEU A 158 9.20 13.92 -11.85
N SER A 159 9.87 13.79 -12.99
CA SER A 159 10.33 14.94 -13.76
C SER A 159 9.16 15.85 -14.13
N LEU A 160 9.42 17.13 -14.40
CA LEU A 160 8.38 18.10 -14.75
C LEU A 160 7.44 17.63 -15.90
N PRO A 161 7.93 16.98 -16.98
CA PRO A 161 7.06 16.37 -18.00
C PRO A 161 6.09 15.31 -17.44
N GLN A 162 6.55 14.48 -16.51
CA GLN A 162 5.74 13.41 -15.92
C GLN A 162 4.71 13.95 -14.94
N ARG A 163 5.08 14.94 -14.12
CA ARG A 163 4.14 15.65 -13.24
C ARG A 163 3.06 16.36 -14.06
N LEU A 164 3.45 17.02 -15.15
CA LEU A 164 2.51 17.67 -16.07
C LEU A 164 1.57 16.65 -16.71
N ALA A 165 2.09 15.53 -17.22
CA ALA A 165 1.28 14.45 -17.79
C ALA A 165 0.26 13.88 -16.80
N ALA A 166 0.69 13.58 -15.56
CA ALA A 166 -0.18 13.08 -14.49
C ALA A 166 -1.27 14.10 -14.13
N HIS A 167 -0.91 15.38 -14.04
CA HIS A 167 -1.87 16.45 -13.75
C HIS A 167 -2.93 16.60 -14.84
N LEU A 168 -2.54 16.58 -16.12
CA LEU A 168 -3.49 16.68 -17.25
C LEU A 168 -4.45 15.50 -17.31
N LEU A 169 -3.98 14.28 -17.03
CA LEU A 169 -4.85 13.09 -16.94
C LEU A 169 -5.86 13.21 -15.81
N LYS A 170 -5.44 13.76 -14.66
CA LYS A 170 -6.33 14.00 -13.52
C LYS A 170 -7.42 15.03 -13.87
N GLU A 171 -7.03 16.20 -14.37
CA GLU A 171 -7.95 17.27 -14.78
C GLU A 171 -8.93 16.81 -15.87
N HIS A 172 -8.46 15.98 -16.83
CA HIS A 172 -9.33 15.37 -17.84
C HIS A 172 -10.44 14.52 -17.21
N ASN A 173 -10.08 13.65 -16.26
CA ASN A 173 -11.03 12.78 -15.59
C ASN A 173 -12.02 13.57 -14.73
N ASP A 174 -11.54 14.57 -13.99
CA ASP A 174 -12.36 15.36 -13.08
C ASP A 174 -13.38 16.22 -13.85
N ARG A 175 -12.98 16.81 -14.99
CA ARG A 175 -13.84 17.67 -15.81
C ARG A 175 -14.62 16.95 -16.91
N ARG A 176 -14.34 15.66 -17.17
CA ARG A 176 -14.84 14.90 -18.33
C ARG A 176 -14.65 15.63 -19.67
N ALA A 177 -13.53 16.33 -19.83
CA ALA A 177 -13.39 17.39 -20.83
C ALA A 177 -13.08 16.92 -22.27
N GLY A 178 -13.32 15.64 -22.62
CA GLY A 178 -13.17 15.14 -23.99
C GLY A 178 -11.78 15.31 -24.63
N GLY A 179 -10.75 15.55 -23.82
CA GLY A 179 -9.37 15.74 -24.26
C GLY A 179 -8.97 17.19 -24.53
N ARG A 180 -9.83 18.19 -24.26
CA ARG A 180 -9.45 19.61 -24.29
C ARG A 180 -9.58 20.22 -22.89
N LEU A 181 -8.52 20.86 -22.40
CA LEU A 181 -8.45 21.40 -21.05
C LEU A 181 -8.04 22.86 -21.10
N ASP A 182 -8.90 23.76 -20.65
CA ASP A 182 -8.52 25.16 -20.43
C ASP A 182 -7.72 25.27 -19.12
N LEU A 183 -6.49 25.78 -19.25
CA LEU A 183 -5.49 25.83 -18.20
C LEU A 183 -5.27 27.26 -17.73
N ASP A 184 -5.22 27.42 -16.42
CA ASP A 184 -4.56 28.56 -15.79
C ASP A 184 -3.09 28.18 -15.59
N MET A 185 -2.19 28.82 -16.36
CA MET A 185 -0.76 28.52 -16.34
C MET A 185 -0.11 28.84 -14.99
N GLY A 186 -0.63 29.83 -14.24
CA GLY A 186 -0.13 30.16 -12.90
C GLY A 186 -0.53 29.09 -11.89
N ALA A 187 -1.80 28.68 -11.90
CA ALA A 187 -2.29 27.61 -11.03
C ALA A 187 -1.61 26.26 -11.35
N LEU A 188 -1.40 25.97 -12.64
CA LEU A 188 -0.71 24.77 -13.08
C LEU A 188 0.76 24.75 -12.64
N ALA A 189 1.47 25.88 -12.78
CA ALA A 189 2.85 26.01 -12.32
C ALA A 189 2.98 25.79 -10.80
N ALA A 190 2.08 26.39 -10.01
CA ALA A 190 2.03 26.18 -8.57
C ALA A 190 1.77 24.71 -8.20
N ALA A 191 0.82 24.06 -8.89
CA ALA A 191 0.51 22.65 -8.66
C ALA A 191 1.67 21.70 -9.01
N LEU A 192 2.53 22.09 -9.95
CA LEU A 192 3.69 21.30 -10.40
C LEU A 192 5.00 21.68 -9.70
N ALA A 193 4.97 22.61 -8.75
CA ALA A 193 6.17 23.18 -8.12
C ALA A 193 7.23 23.60 -9.17
N ALA A 194 6.80 24.37 -10.16
CA ALA A 194 7.60 24.87 -11.27
C ALA A 194 7.23 26.33 -11.59
N THR A 195 7.95 26.97 -12.53
CA THR A 195 7.54 28.30 -13.04
C THR A 195 6.59 28.16 -14.23
N PRO A 196 5.75 29.18 -14.53
CA PRO A 196 4.91 29.16 -15.73
C PRO A 196 5.70 28.99 -17.03
N GLU A 197 6.93 29.52 -17.07
CA GLU A 197 7.86 29.39 -18.19
C GLU A 197 8.34 27.94 -18.36
N ASP A 198 8.75 27.28 -17.26
CA ASP A 198 9.16 25.88 -17.30
C ASP A 198 8.01 24.97 -17.76
N VAL A 199 6.80 25.23 -17.28
CA VAL A 199 5.60 24.47 -17.69
C VAL A 199 5.30 24.69 -19.18
N ALA A 200 5.33 25.93 -19.64
CA ALA A 200 5.14 26.25 -21.06
C ALA A 200 6.20 25.58 -21.94
N TRP A 201 7.46 25.58 -21.51
CA TRP A 201 8.54 24.90 -22.22
C TRP A 201 8.34 23.38 -22.24
N THR A 202 7.91 22.81 -21.12
CA THR A 202 7.63 21.38 -20.97
C THR A 202 6.52 20.88 -21.91
N PHE A 203 5.54 21.73 -22.26
CA PHE A 203 4.56 21.38 -23.31
C PHE A 203 5.19 21.09 -24.67
N THR A 204 6.39 21.62 -24.96
CA THR A 204 7.12 21.30 -26.20
C THR A 204 7.58 19.83 -26.20
N ASP A 205 8.01 19.33 -25.04
CA ASP A 205 8.41 17.94 -24.85
C ASP A 205 7.20 17.00 -24.95
N LEU A 206 6.06 17.40 -24.36
CA LEU A 206 4.81 16.64 -24.36
C LEU A 206 4.16 16.47 -25.74
N ARG A 207 4.56 17.24 -26.76
CA ARG A 207 4.08 17.07 -28.15
C ARG A 207 4.34 15.68 -28.71
N ARG A 208 5.49 15.08 -28.37
CA ARG A 208 5.84 13.71 -28.80
C ARG A 208 4.99 12.64 -28.10
N HIS A 209 4.32 13.00 -27.01
CA HIS A 209 3.41 12.18 -26.24
C HIS A 209 1.93 12.52 -26.52
N GLY A 210 1.66 13.18 -27.65
CA GLY A 210 0.30 13.44 -28.13
C GLY A 210 -0.42 14.58 -27.42
N VAL A 211 0.30 15.48 -26.73
CA VAL A 211 -0.29 16.66 -26.08
C VAL A 211 0.19 17.95 -26.73
N ALA A 212 -0.74 18.81 -27.15
CA ALA A 212 -0.44 20.12 -27.70
C ALA A 212 -1.02 21.23 -26.81
N LEU A 213 -0.35 22.38 -26.75
CA LEU A 213 -0.86 23.59 -26.12
C LEU A 213 -1.29 24.59 -27.21
N GLU A 214 -2.58 24.91 -27.27
CA GLU A 214 -3.20 25.87 -28.18
C GLU A 214 -3.63 27.10 -27.36
N GLY A 215 -2.76 28.11 -27.27
CA GLY A 215 -2.98 29.24 -26.37
C GLY A 215 -2.95 28.79 -24.91
N THR A 216 -4.09 28.83 -24.23
CA THR A 216 -4.26 28.33 -22.85
C THR A 216 -4.97 26.98 -22.79
N THR A 217 -5.29 26.37 -23.94
CA THR A 217 -6.01 25.09 -24.00
C THR A 217 -5.04 23.96 -24.32
N ALA A 218 -4.91 22.98 -23.42
CA ALA A 218 -4.20 21.73 -23.71
C ALA A 218 -5.11 20.74 -24.45
N VAL A 219 -4.58 20.12 -25.50
CA VAL A 219 -5.27 19.14 -26.35
C VAL A 219 -4.54 17.80 -26.23
N LEU A 220 -5.21 16.82 -25.63
CA LEU A 220 -4.73 15.46 -25.40
C LEU A 220 -5.25 14.54 -26.52
N LYS A 221 -4.35 13.97 -27.31
CA LYS A 221 -4.68 13.09 -28.44
C LYS A 221 -4.30 11.63 -28.22
N ASP A 222 -3.26 11.37 -27.42
CA ASP A 222 -2.75 10.04 -27.12
C ASP A 222 -2.72 9.81 -25.60
N PHE A 223 -3.78 9.21 -25.08
CA PHE A 223 -3.92 8.96 -23.64
C PHE A 223 -3.02 7.83 -23.15
N ASP A 224 -2.66 6.89 -24.02
CA ASP A 224 -1.82 5.75 -23.64
C ASP A 224 -0.36 6.19 -23.53
N ALA A 225 0.13 6.98 -24.50
CA ALA A 225 1.46 7.59 -24.42
C ALA A 225 1.59 8.53 -23.22
N LEU A 226 0.53 9.29 -22.90
CA LEU A 226 0.52 10.19 -21.76
C LEU A 226 0.51 9.43 -20.42
N ARG A 227 -0.22 8.31 -20.32
CA ARG A 227 -0.17 7.41 -19.15
C ARG A 227 1.20 6.77 -18.99
N ALA A 228 1.81 6.31 -20.08
CA ALA A 228 3.16 5.75 -20.05
C ALA A 228 4.18 6.77 -19.55
N LEU A 229 4.08 8.03 -19.99
CA LEU A 229 4.93 9.13 -19.49
C LEU A 229 4.66 9.42 -18.01
N ALA A 230 3.40 9.49 -17.59
CA ALA A 230 3.02 9.74 -16.20
C ALA A 230 3.41 8.60 -15.25
N THR A 231 3.75 7.42 -15.77
CA THR A 231 4.20 6.28 -14.98
C THR A 231 5.70 6.42 -14.66
N PRO A 232 6.09 6.39 -13.37
CA PRO A 232 7.50 6.41 -12.98
C PRO A 232 8.28 5.24 -13.60
N GLY A 233 9.54 5.47 -13.96
CA GLY A 233 10.45 4.40 -14.35
C GLY A 233 10.87 3.54 -13.15
N PRO A 234 11.42 2.33 -13.38
CA PRO A 234 11.93 1.50 -12.29
C PRO A 234 13.08 2.22 -11.56
N LEU A 235 13.11 2.13 -10.22
CA LEU A 235 14.16 2.75 -9.43
C LEU A 235 15.54 2.26 -9.84
N ARG A 236 16.46 3.19 -10.12
CA ARG A 236 17.89 2.84 -10.23
C ARG A 236 18.41 2.53 -8.81
N ARG A 237 18.81 1.27 -8.59
CA ARG A 237 19.29 0.71 -7.30
C ARG A 237 20.25 1.57 -6.47
N ARG A 238 21.00 2.50 -7.07
CA ARG A 238 21.98 3.33 -6.33
C ARG A 238 21.37 4.25 -5.27
N GLN A 239 20.14 4.73 -5.43
CA GLN A 239 19.51 5.63 -4.44
C GLN A 239 18.86 4.90 -3.26
N ALA A 240 18.53 3.60 -3.41
CA ALA A 240 17.88 2.83 -2.35
C ALA A 240 18.82 2.47 -1.18
N GLU A 241 20.14 2.59 -1.38
CA GLU A 241 21.14 2.34 -0.33
C GLU A 241 21.36 3.58 0.58
N GLU A 242 20.95 4.78 0.15
CA GLU A 242 21.23 6.04 0.86
C GLU A 242 20.02 6.59 1.67
N TRP A 243 18.83 6.02 1.52
CA TRP A 243 17.61 6.47 2.20
C TRP A 243 17.03 5.34 3.07
N PRO A 244 16.74 5.52 4.38
CA PRO A 244 16.33 6.77 5.02
C PRO A 244 17.12 7.11 6.31
N VAL A 245 18.34 6.58 6.48
CA VAL A 245 19.17 6.84 7.67
C VAL A 245 19.43 8.34 7.89
N ALA A 246 19.51 9.12 6.81
CA ALA A 246 19.75 10.57 6.88
C ALA A 246 18.53 11.41 7.32
N MET A 247 17.29 10.92 7.21
CA MET A 247 16.10 11.75 7.50
C MET A 247 15.74 11.80 9.00
N TRP A 248 16.19 10.82 9.79
CA TRP A 248 15.93 10.77 11.24
C TRP A 248 17.17 11.00 12.10
N ASP A 249 18.33 11.23 11.48
CA ASP A 249 19.54 11.64 12.19
C ASP A 249 19.59 13.17 12.31
N VAL A 250 18.83 13.70 13.26
CA VAL A 250 18.83 15.14 13.60
C VAL A 250 20.18 15.63 14.14
N ASP A 251 21.11 14.72 14.45
CA ASP A 251 22.46 15.02 14.92
C ASP A 251 23.54 14.85 13.82
N ALA A 252 23.16 14.54 12.58
CA ALA A 252 24.11 14.43 11.48
C ALA A 252 24.76 15.79 11.17
N PRO A 253 26.10 15.89 11.18
CA PRO A 253 26.77 17.15 10.86
C PRO A 253 26.53 17.51 9.40
N ILE A 254 25.93 18.69 9.19
CA ILE A 254 25.75 19.30 7.87
C ILE A 254 27.16 19.51 7.28
N SER A 255 27.52 18.73 6.26
CA SER A 255 28.73 18.95 5.44
C SER A 255 28.39 19.71 4.17
#